data_AF-A0AAD0MQ79-F1
#
_entry.id   AF-A0AAD0MQ79-F1
#
_cell.length_a   1.000
_cell.length_b   1.000
_cell.length_c   1.000
_cell.angle_alpha   90.00
_cell.angle_beta   90.00
_cell.angle_gamma   90.00
#
_symmetry.space_group_name_H-M   'P 1'
#
loop_
_entity.id
_entity.type
_entity.pdbx_description
1 polymer ?
#
loop_
_entity_poly.entity_id
_entity_poly.type
_entity_poly.pdbx_seq_one_letter_code
_entity_poly.pdbx_strand_id
1 'polypeptide(L)' 'MKTLNKKNWQYEKHGIDGEVELFGVNIFDYKWQDTKEIAKECDFPIYKVIIDGKEHEFATKETSNNVWCFYLPKE' A
#
# COMPACT_ATOMS: atom_id res chain seq x y z
N MET A 1 14.69 23.21 8.51
CA MET A 1 13.45 22.41 8.54
C MET A 1 13.70 21.20 7.66
N LYS A 2 13.73 19.98 8.21
CA LYS A 2 13.92 18.77 7.39
C LYS A 2 12.66 18.62 6.55
N THR A 3 12.76 18.94 5.26
CA THR A 3 11.73 18.62 4.28
C THR A 3 11.70 17.09 4.21
N LEU A 4 10.92 16.45 5.08
CA LEU A 4 10.60 15.04 4.89
C LEU A 4 9.92 14.99 3.53
N ASN A 5 10.53 14.29 2.57
CA ASN A 5 9.92 13.95 1.29
C ASN A 5 8.48 13.55 1.56
N LYS A 6 7.56 14.45 1.23
CA LYS A 6 6.14 14.25 1.48
C LYS A 6 5.72 13.27 0.39
N LYS A 7 5.91 11.96 0.65
CA LYS A 7 5.37 10.90 -0.21
C LYS A 7 3.88 11.18 -0.30
N ASN A 8 3.43 11.65 -1.46
CA ASN A 8 2.03 11.87 -1.71
C ASN A 8 1.45 10.51 -2.07
N TRP A 9 0.43 10.08 -1.34
CA TRP A 9 -0.16 8.77 -1.52
C TRP A 9 -1.32 8.91 -2.48
N GLN A 10 -1.17 8.37 -3.69
CA GLN A 10 -2.24 8.44 -4.67
C GLN A 10 -3.02 7.13 -4.70
N TYR A 11 -4.34 7.26 -4.81
CA TYR A 11 -5.23 6.13 -5.05
C TYR A 11 -4.79 5.39 -6.32
N GLU A 12 -4.57 4.09 -6.18
CA GLU A 12 -4.23 3.21 -7.29
C GLU A 12 -5.46 2.37 -7.66
N LYS A 13 -5.95 1.56 -6.72
CA LYS A 13 -7.09 0.67 -6.94
C LYS A 13 -7.77 0.25 -5.64
N HIS A 14 -8.96 -0.30 -5.77
CA HIS A 14 -9.60 -1.10 -4.73
C HIS A 14 -9.92 -2.49 -5.28
N GLY A 15 -10.09 -3.46 -4.42
CA GLY A 15 -10.56 -4.79 -4.80
C GLY A 15 -10.83 -5.66 -3.60
N ILE A 16 -11.29 -6.87 -3.87
CA ILE A 16 -11.67 -7.85 -2.86
C ILE A 16 -10.41 -8.60 -2.41
N ASP A 17 -10.37 -8.96 -1.14
CA ASP A 17 -9.33 -9.81 -0.55
C ASP A 17 -9.01 -11.02 -1.46
N GLY A 18 -7.73 -11.22 -1.75
CA GLY A 18 -7.25 -12.31 -2.60
C GLY A 18 -7.33 -12.06 -4.11
N GLU A 19 -7.96 -10.99 -4.60
CA GLU A 19 -8.14 -10.72 -6.05
C GLU A 19 -7.53 -9.37 -6.50
N VAL A 20 -6.59 -8.83 -5.73
CA VAL A 20 -5.96 -7.54 -6.03
C VAL A 20 -4.59 -7.72 -6.65
N GLU A 21 -4.49 -7.45 -7.93
CA GLU A 21 -3.19 -7.29 -8.60
C GLU A 21 -2.57 -5.91 -8.33
N LEU A 22 -1.41 -5.85 -7.68
CA LEU A 22 -0.61 -4.65 -7.44
C LEU A 22 0.82 -4.91 -7.93
N PHE A 23 1.45 -3.94 -8.59
CA PHE A 23 2.79 -4.12 -9.20
C PHE A 23 2.87 -5.28 -10.22
N GLY A 24 1.73 -5.65 -10.84
CA GLY A 24 1.65 -6.74 -11.82
C GLY A 24 1.62 -8.15 -11.21
N VAL A 25 1.45 -8.27 -9.89
CA VAL A 25 1.29 -9.55 -9.17
C VAL A 25 0.12 -9.47 -8.18
N ASN A 26 -0.44 -10.60 -7.77
CA ASN A 26 -1.42 -10.59 -6.69
C ASN A 26 -0.75 -10.22 -5.37
N ILE A 27 -1.14 -9.09 -4.78
CA ILE A 27 -0.47 -8.56 -3.59
C ILE A 27 -0.67 -9.44 -2.36
N PHE A 28 -1.78 -10.18 -2.30
CA PHE A 28 -2.11 -11.08 -1.20
C PHE A 28 -1.29 -12.38 -1.21
N ASP A 29 -0.66 -12.72 -2.34
CA ASP A 29 0.25 -13.87 -2.43
C ASP A 29 1.56 -13.63 -1.66
N TYR A 30 1.86 -12.36 -1.37
CA TYR A 30 3.09 -11.93 -0.71
C TYR A 30 2.84 -11.55 0.75
N LYS A 31 3.85 -11.78 1.59
CA LYS A 31 3.80 -11.36 2.99
C LYS A 31 4.00 -9.86 3.12
N TRP A 32 3.02 -9.19 3.71
CA TRP A 32 3.10 -7.77 4.02
C TRP A 32 3.83 -7.56 5.34
N GLN A 33 4.78 -6.64 5.34
CA GLN A 33 5.49 -6.18 6.52
C GLN A 33 4.92 -4.83 6.94
N ASP A 34 4.32 -4.80 8.13
CA ASP A 34 3.86 -3.56 8.75
C ASP A 34 5.06 -2.66 9.05
N THR A 35 5.06 -1.44 8.52
CA THR A 35 6.12 -0.45 8.81
C THR A 35 5.81 0.35 10.07
N LYS A 36 4.61 0.20 10.65
CA LYS A 36 4.06 1.03 11.74
C LYS A 36 3.94 2.51 11.37
N GLU A 37 4.03 2.83 10.09
CA GLU A 37 3.82 4.18 9.58
C GLU A 37 2.42 4.32 9.01
N ILE A 38 1.88 5.54 9.04
CA ILE A 38 0.56 5.87 8.52
C ILE A 38 0.72 6.95 7.47
N ALA A 39 0.13 6.72 6.30
CA ALA A 39 0.01 7.68 5.23
C ALA A 39 -0.91 8.82 5.69
N LYS A 40 -0.33 9.93 6.17
CA LYS A 40 -1.06 11.08 6.74
C LYS A 40 -2.15 11.68 5.83
N GLU A 41 -2.05 11.49 4.53
CA GLU A 41 -3.03 12.01 3.56
C GLU A 41 -4.34 11.22 3.55
N CYS A 42 -4.26 9.90 3.77
CA CYS A 42 -5.41 9.00 3.71
C CYS A 42 -5.71 8.31 5.05
N ASP A 43 -4.85 8.50 6.06
CA ASP A 43 -4.91 7.82 7.36
C ASP A 43 -4.86 6.29 7.24
N PHE A 44 -4.09 5.79 6.27
CA PHE A 44 -3.97 4.35 5.98
C PHE A 44 -2.62 3.83 6.46
N PRO A 45 -2.56 2.63 7.08
CA PRO A 45 -1.31 2.01 7.45
C PRO A 45 -0.48 1.68 6.20
N ILE A 46 0.82 1.91 6.30
CA ILE A 46 1.79 1.64 5.25
C ILE A 46 2.36 0.23 5.47
N TYR A 47 2.33 -0.54 4.39
CA TYR A 47 2.92 -1.86 4.34
C TYR A 47 4.05 -1.89 3.31
N LYS A 48 5.01 -2.77 3.59
CA LYS A 48 6.12 -3.07 2.71
C LYS A 48 6.00 -4.52 2.25
N VAL A 49 6.30 -4.77 0.99
CA VAL A 49 6.33 -6.11 0.40
C VAL A 49 7.59 -6.26 -0.43
N ILE A 50 8.09 -7.49 -0.53
CA ILE A 50 9.21 -7.83 -1.39
C ILE A 50 8.67 -8.65 -2.56
N ILE A 51 8.64 -8.06 -3.75
CA ILE A 51 8.19 -8.70 -4.99
C ILE A 51 9.41 -8.83 -5.89
N ASP A 52 9.72 -10.04 -6.33
CA ASP A 52 10.92 -10.33 -7.16
C ASP A 52 12.23 -9.78 -6.58
N GLY A 53 12.37 -9.79 -5.24
CA GLY A 53 13.54 -9.25 -4.53
C GLY A 53 13.62 -7.72 -4.49
N LYS A 54 12.62 -7.02 -5.02
CA LYS A 54 12.48 -5.56 -4.92
C LYS A 54 11.50 -5.19 -3.83
N GLU A 55 11.87 -4.17 -3.08
CA GLU A 55 11.06 -3.64 -2.00
C GLU A 55 10.04 -2.64 -2.55
N HIS A 56 8.76 -2.88 -2.27
CA HIS A 56 7.65 -2.04 -2.66
C HIS A 56 6.87 -1.60 -1.42
N GLU A 57 6.48 -0.33 -1.38
CA GLU A 57 5.68 0.25 -0.30
C GLU A 57 4.30 0.64 -0.85
N PHE A 58 3.26 0.40 -0.07
CA PHE A 58 1.90 0.77 -0.39
C PHE A 58 1.11 1.05 0.89
N ALA A 59 0.17 1.98 0.85
CA ALA A 59 -0.75 2.22 1.94
C ALA A 59 -2.06 1.50 1.64
N THR A 60 -2.55 0.69 2.57
CA THR A 60 -3.79 -0.05 2.37
C THR A 60 -4.62 -0.13 3.64
N LYS A 61 -5.94 -0.19 3.47
CA LYS A 61 -6.89 -0.36 4.54
C LYS A 61 -8.11 -1.10 4.02
N GLU A 62 -8.63 -2.01 4.84
CA GLU A 62 -9.94 -2.60 4.60
C GLU A 62 -11.02 -1.52 4.81
N THR A 63 -11.85 -1.28 3.79
CA THR A 63 -12.90 -0.26 3.85
C THR A 63 -14.27 -0.84 4.21
N SER A 64 -14.64 -2.03 3.71
CA SER A 64 -15.92 -2.71 3.97
C SER A 64 -15.96 -4.09 3.32
N ASN A 65 -16.52 -5.12 3.98
CA ASN A 65 -16.80 -6.45 3.38
C ASN A 65 -15.64 -7.06 2.58
N ASN A 66 -14.43 -7.15 3.16
CA ASN A 66 -13.22 -7.64 2.48
C ASN A 66 -12.79 -6.81 1.26
N VAL A 67 -13.31 -5.60 1.09
CA VAL A 67 -12.83 -4.64 0.09
C VAL A 67 -11.68 -3.87 0.70
N TRP A 68 -10.54 -3.93 0.03
CA TRP A 68 -9.31 -3.25 0.37
C TRP A 68 -9.06 -2.12 -0.61
N CYS A 69 -8.64 -0.96 -0.09
CA CYS A 69 -8.21 0.18 -0.88
C CYS A 69 -6.69 0.28 -0.85
N PHE A 70 -6.06 0.51 -2.01
CA PHE A 70 -4.61 0.57 -2.17
C PHE A 70 -4.18 1.93 -2.73
N TYR A 71 -3.18 2.49 -2.08
CA TYR A 71 -2.55 3.75 -2.45
C TYR A 71 -1.06 3.53 -2.63
N LEU A 72 -0.50 4.07 -3.70
CA LEU A 72 0.92 4.02 -3.98
C LEU A 72 1.59 5.37 -3.71
N PRO A 73 2.84 5.38 -3.23
CA PRO A 73 3.60 6.61 -3.09
C PRO A 73 3.94 7.14 -4.48
N LYS A 74 3.54 8.37 -4.78
CA LYS A 74 4.04 9.11 -5.93
C LYS A 74 5.20 10.02 -5.53
N GLU A 75 6.21 10.02 -6.39
CA GLU A 75 7.32 10.98 -6.39
C GLU A 75 6.90 12.30 -7.06
#